data_AF-A0AAT9HNB3-F1
#
_entry.id   AF-A0AAT9HNB3-F1
#
_cell.length_a   1.000
_cell.length_b   1.000
_cell.length_c   1.000
_cell.angle_alpha   90.00
_cell.angle_beta   90.00
_cell.angle_gamma   90.00
#
_symmetry.space_group_name_H-M   'P 1'
#
loop_
_entity.id
_entity.type
_entity.pdbx_description
1 polymer ?
#
loop_
_entity_poly.entity_id
_entity_poly.type
_entity_poly.pdbx_seq_one_letter_code
_entity_poly.pdbx_strand_id
1 'polypeptide(L)'
;MLPYFDPDGTAVAFQDASTSMLNGRSGMMLIGTFFADAAPKDALDDIDFFRFPVIDPKVPLAEEAPTDGYFAGARTGRRDEVIDLMRYLGTAEAQEIYIKGSSGTVLPCHPDAKDAGTPLVVKGRRHIEAAAEITQFFNRDSSDALQPTADNALTRFIAEPKSVGSILTTWQRDAEKIWNV
;
A
#
# COMPACT_ATOMS: atom_id res chain seq x y z
N MET A 1 19.05 4.98 8.74
CA MET A 1 18.25 5.47 7.61
C MET A 1 17.89 6.95 7.71
N LEU A 2 17.50 7.47 8.88
CA LEU A 2 17.09 8.87 9.05
C LEU A 2 18.02 9.95 8.43
N PRO A 3 19.37 9.82 8.45
CA PRO A 3 20.24 10.80 7.79
C PRO A 3 20.12 10.86 6.25
N TYR A 4 19.43 9.91 5.63
CA TYR A 4 19.21 9.82 4.18
C TYR A 4 17.78 10.18 3.76
N PHE A 5 16.94 10.60 4.72
CA PHE A 5 15.60 11.09 4.43
C PHE A 5 15.68 12.57 4.07
N ASP A 6 14.73 13.06 3.28
CA ASP A 6 14.59 14.49 3.04
C ASP A 6 14.39 15.21 4.39
N PRO A 7 15.21 16.24 4.72
CA PRO A 7 15.06 16.97 5.97
C PRO A 7 13.69 17.63 6.13
N ASP A 8 13.01 17.96 5.02
CA ASP A 8 11.66 18.52 5.01
C ASP A 8 10.58 17.42 4.85
N GLY A 9 10.97 16.14 4.84
CA GLY A 9 10.09 15.01 4.52
C GLY A 9 8.86 14.86 5.42
N THR A 10 8.86 15.40 6.64
CA THR A 10 7.68 15.44 7.52
C THR A 10 6.66 16.52 7.16
N ALA A 11 7.04 17.50 6.34
CA ALA A 11 6.21 18.63 5.92
C ALA A 11 5.74 18.53 4.45
N VAL A 12 6.20 17.51 3.73
CA VAL A 12 5.95 17.34 2.30
C VAL A 12 4.81 16.34 2.09
N ALA A 13 3.76 16.76 1.39
CA ALA A 13 2.70 15.85 0.96
C ALA A 13 3.23 14.87 -0.09
N PHE A 14 2.67 13.65 -0.15
CA PHE A 14 3.19 12.64 -1.07
C PHE A 14 3.14 13.09 -2.54
N GLN A 15 2.19 13.94 -2.94
CA GLN A 15 2.11 14.50 -4.29
C GLN A 15 3.31 15.40 -4.63
N ASP A 16 3.77 16.19 -3.65
CA ASP A 16 4.95 17.04 -3.78
C ASP A 16 6.23 16.19 -3.78
N ALA A 17 6.28 15.13 -2.98
CA ALA A 17 7.36 14.14 -2.99
C ALA A 17 7.46 13.41 -4.34
N SER A 18 6.32 12.98 -4.91
CA SER A 18 6.26 12.41 -6.26
C SER A 18 6.77 13.39 -7.29
N THR A 19 6.36 14.66 -7.21
CA THR A 19 6.87 15.72 -8.09
C THR A 19 8.37 15.95 -7.92
N SER A 20 8.90 15.84 -6.69
CA SER A 20 10.34 15.91 -6.42
C SER A 20 11.09 14.76 -7.10
N MET A 21 10.60 13.53 -6.98
CA MET A 21 11.17 12.34 -7.62
C MET A 21 11.14 12.43 -9.14
N LEU A 22 9.99 12.78 -9.74
CA LEU A 22 9.82 12.91 -11.19
C LEU A 22 10.70 14.02 -11.80
N ASN A 23 11.07 15.04 -11.01
CA ASN A 23 12.00 16.09 -11.43
C ASN A 23 13.48 15.75 -11.13
N GLY A 24 13.79 14.51 -10.72
CA GLY A 24 15.14 14.06 -10.42
C GLY A 24 15.75 14.69 -9.15
N ARG A 25 14.94 15.30 -8.28
CA ARG A 25 15.40 15.92 -7.02
C ARG A 25 15.47 14.93 -5.86
N SER A 26 14.72 13.84 -5.94
CA SER A 26 14.77 12.71 -5.00
C SER A 26 15.11 11.43 -5.76
N GLY A 27 16.06 10.64 -5.25
CA GLY A 27 16.52 9.43 -5.94
C GLY A 27 15.63 8.20 -5.73
N MET A 28 14.92 8.12 -4.60
CA MET A 28 14.06 6.97 -4.24
C MET A 28 12.89 7.44 -3.39
N MET A 29 11.74 6.78 -3.53
CA MET A 29 10.55 7.02 -2.73
C MET A 29 9.94 5.68 -2.32
N LEU A 30 9.71 5.47 -1.02
CA LEU A 30 8.96 4.32 -0.53
C LEU A 30 7.46 4.65 -0.58
N ILE A 31 6.76 4.16 -1.60
CA ILE A 31 5.34 4.41 -1.85
C ILE A 31 4.71 3.23 -2.61
N GLY A 32 3.40 3.06 -2.48
CA GLY A 32 2.66 2.08 -3.28
C GLY A 32 2.62 2.46 -4.77
N THR A 33 2.40 1.47 -5.63
CA THR A 33 2.42 1.63 -7.10
C THR A 33 1.37 2.60 -7.64
N PHE A 34 0.37 2.97 -6.84
CA PHE A 34 -0.61 4.02 -7.15
C PHE A 34 0.03 5.37 -7.50
N PHE A 35 1.29 5.62 -7.11
CA PHE A 35 2.01 6.82 -7.55
C PHE A 35 2.03 6.94 -9.09
N ALA A 36 2.01 5.81 -9.81
CA ALA A 36 1.99 5.75 -11.26
C ALA A 36 0.69 6.29 -11.87
N ASP A 37 -0.43 6.29 -11.13
CA ASP A 37 -1.69 6.92 -11.58
C ASP A 37 -1.55 8.44 -11.73
N ALA A 38 -0.66 9.05 -10.96
CA ALA A 38 -0.41 10.49 -10.98
C ALA A 38 0.79 10.89 -11.85
N ALA A 39 1.58 9.93 -12.33
CA ALA A 39 2.77 10.20 -13.13
C ALA A 39 2.41 10.41 -14.61
N PRO A 40 3.07 11.34 -15.32
CA PRO A 40 3.01 11.41 -16.77
C PRO A 40 3.41 10.07 -17.41
N LYS A 41 2.72 9.65 -18.47
CA LYS A 41 2.95 8.33 -19.10
C LYS A 41 4.38 8.14 -19.61
N ASP A 42 4.99 9.21 -20.10
CA ASP A 42 6.38 9.24 -20.56
C ASP A 42 7.40 9.14 -19.41
N ALA A 43 7.01 9.51 -18.19
CA ALA A 43 7.85 9.35 -17.01
C ALA A 43 7.91 7.90 -16.53
N LEU A 44 6.87 7.10 -16.78
CA LEU A 44 6.79 5.72 -16.28
C LEU A 44 7.88 4.81 -16.89
N ASP A 45 8.34 5.10 -18.10
CA ASP A 45 9.38 4.32 -18.78
C ASP A 45 10.77 4.49 -18.11
N ASP A 46 10.98 5.57 -17.36
CA ASP A 46 12.24 5.86 -16.64
C ASP A 46 12.19 5.46 -15.16
N ILE A 47 11.07 4.87 -14.71
CA ILE A 47 10.87 4.50 -13.32
C ILE A 47 11.03 2.99 -13.15
N ASP A 48 11.81 2.62 -12.14
CA ASP A 48 11.90 1.24 -11.64
C ASP A 48 11.74 1.24 -10.12
N PHE A 49 11.45 0.08 -9.55
CA PHE A 49 11.33 -0.11 -8.12
C PHE A 49 12.02 -1.40 -7.66
N PHE A 50 12.30 -1.49 -6.37
CA PHE A 50 12.85 -2.70 -5.77
C PHE A 50 12.24 -2.86 -4.38
N ARG A 51 12.25 -4.09 -3.87
CA ARG A 51 11.75 -4.40 -2.52
C ARG A 51 12.53 -3.62 -1.47
N PHE A 52 11.87 -3.29 -0.36
CA PHE A 52 12.58 -2.72 0.76
C PHE A 52 13.71 -3.66 1.23
N PRO A 53 14.93 -3.15 1.53
CA PRO A 53 16.06 -4.00 1.89
C PRO A 53 15.81 -4.88 3.10
N VAL A 54 16.30 -6.13 3.07
CA VAL A 54 16.26 -7.04 4.21
C VAL A 54 17.10 -6.48 5.36
N ILE A 55 16.46 -6.15 6.48
CA ILE A 55 17.14 -5.67 7.70
C ILE A 55 17.58 -6.86 8.57
N ASP A 56 16.68 -7.80 8.84
CA ASP A 56 16.94 -9.01 9.62
C ASP A 56 16.54 -10.25 8.78
N PRO A 57 17.50 -11.12 8.40
CA PRO A 57 17.22 -12.30 7.60
C PRO A 57 16.36 -13.36 8.32
N LYS A 58 16.14 -13.23 9.64
CA LYS A 58 15.24 -14.11 10.41
C LYS A 58 13.77 -13.71 10.26
N VAL A 59 13.50 -12.48 9.84
CA VAL A 59 12.13 -12.00 9.62
C VAL A 59 11.70 -12.42 8.21
N PRO A 60 10.57 -13.14 8.05
CA PRO A 60 10.05 -13.48 6.74
C PRO A 60 9.82 -12.23 5.89
N LEU A 61 10.04 -12.39 4.60
CA LEU A 61 9.94 -11.29 3.66
C LEU A 61 8.48 -11.09 3.25
N ALA A 62 7.85 -10.02 3.74
CA ALA A 62 6.46 -9.66 3.43
C ALA A 62 6.37 -8.52 2.40
N GLU A 63 5.21 -8.37 1.75
CA GLU A 63 4.87 -7.21 0.92
C GLU A 63 3.54 -6.59 1.32
N GLU A 64 3.48 -5.26 1.26
CA GLU A 64 2.23 -4.52 1.36
C GLU A 64 1.50 -4.58 0.00
N ALA A 65 0.44 -5.38 -0.08
CA ALA A 65 -0.43 -5.43 -1.26
C ALA A 65 -1.91 -5.40 -0.83
N PRO A 66 -2.44 -4.21 -0.49
CA PRO A 66 -3.84 -4.01 -0.17
C PRO A 66 -4.74 -4.54 -1.29
N THR A 67 -5.65 -5.43 -0.92
CA THR A 67 -6.58 -6.11 -1.81
C THR A 67 -7.99 -5.62 -1.53
N ASP A 68 -8.63 -5.08 -2.56
CA ASP A 68 -10.02 -4.65 -2.48
C ASP A 68 -10.96 -5.80 -2.84
N GLY A 69 -12.19 -5.73 -2.33
CA GLY A 69 -13.19 -6.77 -2.54
C GLY A 69 -14.61 -6.27 -2.38
N TYR A 70 -15.56 -7.20 -2.47
CA TYR A 70 -16.98 -6.91 -2.40
C TYR A 70 -17.60 -7.65 -1.22
N PHE A 71 -18.58 -7.02 -0.58
CA PHE A 71 -19.37 -7.63 0.50
C PHE A 71 -20.85 -7.67 0.12
N ALA A 72 -21.48 -8.81 0.34
CA ALA A 72 -22.93 -8.95 0.24
C ALA A 72 -23.58 -8.65 1.59
N GLY A 73 -24.52 -7.71 1.61
CA GLY A 73 -25.27 -7.39 2.83
C GLY A 73 -26.08 -8.59 3.32
N ALA A 74 -25.88 -8.99 4.58
CA ALA A 74 -26.48 -10.20 5.16
C ALA A 74 -28.03 -10.22 5.12
N ARG A 75 -28.67 -9.05 5.10
CA ARG A 75 -30.14 -8.88 5.09
C ARG A 75 -30.71 -8.49 3.72
N THR A 76 -29.98 -8.75 2.64
CA THR A 76 -30.49 -8.45 1.29
C THR A 76 -31.80 -9.21 1.03
N GLY A 77 -32.80 -8.51 0.50
CA GLY A 77 -34.05 -9.13 0.00
C GLY A 77 -33.91 -9.79 -1.38
N ARG A 78 -32.72 -9.68 -2.00
CA ARG A 78 -32.40 -10.12 -3.37
C ARG A 78 -31.20 -11.06 -3.34
N ARG A 79 -31.33 -12.18 -2.62
CA ARG A 79 -30.21 -13.07 -2.33
C ARG A 79 -29.62 -13.67 -3.61
N ASP A 80 -30.47 -14.17 -4.50
CA ASP A 80 -30.04 -14.86 -5.70
C ASP A 80 -29.37 -13.89 -6.68
N GLU A 81 -29.94 -12.69 -6.87
CA GLU A 81 -29.36 -11.68 -7.76
C GLU A 81 -28.03 -11.13 -7.23
N VAL A 82 -27.89 -10.99 -5.90
CA VAL A 82 -26.61 -10.60 -5.30
C VAL A 82 -25.57 -11.69 -5.48
N ILE A 83 -25.92 -12.97 -5.30
CA ILE A 83 -24.99 -14.08 -5.53
C ILE A 83 -24.57 -14.14 -7.00
N ASP A 84 -25.49 -13.93 -7.94
CA ASP A 84 -25.18 -13.90 -9.36
C ASP A 84 -24.23 -12.75 -9.72
N LEU A 85 -24.44 -11.55 -9.15
CA LEU A 85 -23.50 -10.44 -9.30
C LEU A 85 -22.12 -10.76 -8.72
N MET A 86 -22.07 -11.30 -7.49
CA MET A 86 -20.80 -11.66 -6.85
C MET A 86 -20.03 -12.73 -7.63
N ARG A 87 -20.75 -13.70 -8.22
CA ARG A 87 -20.15 -14.71 -9.11
C ARG A 87 -19.53 -14.05 -10.34
N TYR A 88 -20.24 -13.10 -10.96
CA TYR A 88 -19.71 -12.35 -12.10
C TYR A 88 -18.47 -11.53 -11.72
N LEU A 89 -18.50 -10.78 -10.60
CA LEU A 89 -17.37 -9.98 -10.12
C LEU A 89 -16.12 -10.83 -9.81
N GLY A 90 -16.32 -12.09 -9.45
CA GLY A 90 -15.24 -13.07 -9.25
C GLY A 90 -14.62 -13.62 -10.53
N THR A 91 -15.15 -13.33 -11.72
CA THR A 91 -14.61 -13.85 -12.99
C THR A 91 -13.36 -13.08 -13.44
N ALA A 92 -12.52 -13.74 -14.26
CA ALA A 92 -11.43 -13.08 -14.95
C ALA A 92 -11.91 -11.88 -15.76
N GLU A 93 -13.00 -12.02 -16.52
CA GLU A 93 -13.57 -10.96 -17.36
C GLU A 93 -13.91 -9.70 -16.56
N ALA A 94 -14.62 -9.84 -15.45
CA ALA A 94 -15.00 -8.68 -14.63
C ALA A 94 -13.77 -7.95 -14.05
N GLN A 95 -12.78 -8.71 -13.58
CA GLN A 95 -11.54 -8.13 -13.05
C GLN A 95 -10.69 -7.47 -14.15
N GLU A 96 -10.60 -8.08 -15.33
CA GLU A 96 -9.93 -7.48 -16.49
C GLU A 96 -10.62 -6.18 -16.95
N ILE A 97 -11.95 -6.13 -16.91
CA ILE A 97 -12.71 -4.90 -17.19
C ILE A 97 -12.36 -3.82 -16.17
N TYR A 98 -12.31 -4.17 -14.88
CA TYR A 98 -12.00 -3.22 -13.81
C TYR A 98 -10.61 -2.60 -13.98
N ILE A 99 -9.57 -3.41 -14.17
CA ILE A 99 -8.19 -2.92 -14.20
C ILE A 99 -7.85 -2.14 -15.48
N LYS A 100 -8.61 -2.29 -16.58
CA LYS A 100 -8.44 -1.46 -17.80
C LYS A 100 -8.62 0.04 -17.55
N GLY A 101 -9.34 0.41 -16.48
CA GLY A 101 -9.51 1.80 -16.08
C GLY A 101 -8.38 2.37 -15.22
N SER A 102 -7.41 1.55 -14.80
CA SER A 102 -6.27 1.97 -13.96
C SER A 102 -5.08 2.48 -14.78
N SER A 103 -4.04 3.02 -14.14
CA SER A 103 -2.73 3.29 -14.77
C SER A 103 -2.03 2.08 -15.36
N GLY A 104 -2.59 0.87 -15.18
CA GLY A 104 -1.94 -0.36 -15.56
C GLY A 104 -0.87 -0.77 -14.56
N THR A 105 -1.04 -0.43 -13.28
CA THR A 105 -0.22 -0.91 -12.15
C THR A 105 -0.99 -1.82 -11.18
N VAL A 106 -2.30 -1.96 -11.36
CA VAL A 106 -3.17 -2.82 -10.55
C VAL A 106 -3.10 -4.27 -11.06
N LEU A 107 -3.02 -5.22 -10.13
CA LEU A 107 -3.03 -6.66 -10.40
C LEU A 107 -4.42 -7.24 -10.11
N PRO A 108 -5.00 -8.04 -11.02
CA PRO A 108 -6.21 -8.80 -10.71
C PRO A 108 -5.87 -9.98 -9.78
N CYS A 109 -6.79 -10.32 -8.89
CA CYS A 109 -6.62 -11.45 -7.97
C CYS A 109 -6.98 -12.80 -8.61
N HIS A 110 -7.78 -12.81 -9.68
CA HIS A 110 -8.13 -14.02 -10.40
C HIS A 110 -6.89 -14.56 -11.14
N PRO A 111 -6.51 -15.83 -10.96
CA PRO A 111 -5.27 -16.38 -11.51
C PRO A 111 -5.22 -16.38 -13.04
N ASP A 112 -6.38 -16.54 -13.69
CA ASP A 112 -6.48 -16.55 -15.16
C ASP A 112 -6.72 -15.15 -15.77
N ALA A 113 -6.84 -14.09 -14.97
CA ALA A 113 -7.05 -12.74 -15.48
C ALA A 113 -5.76 -12.14 -16.01
N LYS A 114 -5.85 -11.47 -17.17
CA LYS A 114 -4.74 -10.77 -17.79
C LYS A 114 -4.57 -9.38 -17.21
N ASP A 115 -3.39 -9.09 -16.68
CA ASP A 115 -3.01 -7.73 -16.27
C ASP A 115 -2.52 -6.87 -17.47
N ALA A 116 -2.06 -5.65 -17.20
CA ALA A 116 -1.59 -4.73 -18.23
C ALA A 116 -0.30 -5.19 -18.93
N GLY A 117 0.44 -6.16 -18.38
CA GLY A 117 1.67 -6.71 -18.95
C GLY A 117 2.85 -5.74 -18.97
N THR A 118 2.76 -4.60 -18.29
CA THR A 118 3.85 -3.61 -18.23
C THR A 118 5.05 -4.18 -17.45
N PRO A 119 6.28 -3.71 -17.71
CA PRO A 119 7.46 -4.15 -16.95
C PRO A 119 7.28 -4.01 -15.43
N LEU A 120 6.64 -2.91 -14.99
CA LEU A 120 6.34 -2.65 -13.58
C LEU A 120 5.37 -3.69 -12.99
N VAL A 121 4.29 -4.02 -13.71
CA VAL A 121 3.30 -5.03 -13.27
C VAL A 121 3.91 -6.43 -13.20
N VAL A 122 4.67 -6.81 -14.22
CA VAL A 122 5.34 -8.12 -14.24
C VAL A 122 6.33 -8.23 -13.07
N LYS A 123 7.07 -7.17 -12.76
CA LYS A 123 7.98 -7.13 -11.62
C LYS A 123 7.22 -7.18 -10.29
N GLY A 124 6.13 -6.44 -10.16
CA GLY A 124 5.28 -6.41 -8.95
C GLY A 124 4.68 -7.77 -8.64
N ARG A 125 4.13 -8.44 -9.67
CA ARG A 125 3.60 -9.81 -9.57
C ARG A 125 4.65 -10.77 -9.00
N ARG A 126 5.88 -10.74 -9.53
CA ARG A 126 6.98 -11.58 -9.02
C ARG A 126 7.32 -11.30 -7.56
N HIS A 127 7.26 -10.05 -7.11
CA HIS A 127 7.52 -9.70 -5.71
C HIS A 127 6.42 -10.22 -4.78
N ILE A 128 5.15 -10.07 -5.19
CA ILE A 128 3.99 -10.60 -4.44
C ILE A 128 4.04 -12.13 -4.38
N GLU A 129 4.28 -12.80 -5.50
CA GLU A 129 4.38 -14.28 -5.57
C GLU A 129 5.54 -14.83 -4.73
N ALA A 130 6.61 -14.06 -4.57
CA ALA A 130 7.78 -14.43 -3.76
C ALA A 130 7.69 -13.98 -2.29
N ALA A 131 6.63 -13.27 -1.90
CA ALA A 131 6.45 -12.85 -0.51
C ALA A 131 5.99 -14.04 0.35
N ALA A 132 6.54 -14.14 1.56
CA ALA A 132 6.08 -15.11 2.55
C ALA A 132 4.69 -14.74 3.08
N GLU A 133 4.42 -13.43 3.18
CA GLU A 133 3.16 -12.87 3.63
C GLU A 133 2.79 -11.64 2.80
N ILE A 134 1.49 -11.43 2.64
CA ILE A 134 0.92 -10.24 2.02
C ILE A 134 0.09 -9.52 3.08
N THR A 135 0.47 -8.28 3.41
CA THR A 135 -0.21 -7.42 4.38
C THR A 135 -1.06 -6.36 3.68
N GLN A 136 -2.00 -5.76 4.41
CA GLN A 136 -3.04 -4.88 3.86
C GLN A 136 -2.84 -3.41 4.22
N PHE A 137 -1.67 -3.04 4.72
CA PHE A 137 -1.34 -1.77 5.35
C PHE A 137 -1.90 -1.62 6.77
N PHE A 138 -1.22 -0.81 7.58
CA PHE A 138 -1.44 -0.74 9.04
C PHE A 138 -2.90 -0.51 9.44
N ASN A 139 -3.61 0.42 8.78
CA ASN A 139 -5.00 0.71 9.13
C ASN A 139 -5.96 -0.45 8.82
N ARG A 140 -5.71 -1.24 7.77
CA ARG A 140 -6.56 -2.39 7.40
C ARG A 140 -6.22 -3.63 8.24
N ASP A 141 -4.96 -3.83 8.59
CA ASP A 141 -4.53 -4.97 9.43
C ASP A 141 -4.77 -4.72 10.94
N SER A 142 -4.87 -3.45 11.36
CA SER A 142 -5.20 -3.07 12.73
C SER A 142 -6.59 -2.42 12.84
N SER A 143 -6.69 -1.10 12.71
CA SER A 143 -7.93 -0.35 12.50
C SER A 143 -7.65 1.08 12.04
N ASP A 144 -8.60 1.68 11.30
CA ASP A 144 -8.57 3.11 10.96
C ASP A 144 -8.51 4.01 12.21
N ALA A 145 -9.12 3.58 13.32
CA ALA A 145 -9.09 4.32 14.57
C ALA A 145 -7.70 4.40 15.19
N LEU A 146 -6.84 3.39 14.97
CA LEU A 146 -5.47 3.34 15.49
C LEU A 146 -4.48 4.12 14.64
N GLN A 147 -4.72 4.28 13.34
CA GLN A 147 -3.80 4.94 12.40
C GLN A 147 -3.27 6.30 12.91
N PRO A 148 -4.11 7.23 13.42
CA PRO A 148 -3.61 8.52 13.89
C PRO A 148 -2.63 8.41 15.08
N THR A 149 -2.78 7.39 15.92
CA THR A 149 -1.87 7.17 17.05
C THR A 149 -0.48 6.70 16.57
N ALA A 150 -0.45 5.85 15.54
CA ALA A 150 0.78 5.39 14.92
C ALA A 150 1.48 6.51 14.14
N ASP A 151 0.74 7.29 13.36
CA ASP A 151 1.29 8.43 12.60
C ASP A 151 1.95 9.46 13.51
N ASN A 152 1.31 9.77 14.64
CA ASN A 152 1.86 10.66 15.66
C ASN A 152 3.17 10.10 16.26
N ALA A 153 3.21 8.80 16.54
CA ALA A 153 4.41 8.15 17.07
C ALA A 153 5.56 8.16 16.06
N LEU A 154 5.28 7.84 14.79
CA LEU A 154 6.26 7.82 13.70
C LEU A 154 6.81 9.22 13.42
N THR A 155 5.94 10.24 13.35
CA THR A 155 6.36 11.63 13.13
C THR A 155 7.26 12.13 14.26
N ARG A 156 6.91 11.82 15.52
CA ARG A 156 7.76 12.11 16.67
C ARG A 156 9.09 11.37 16.63
N PHE A 157 9.09 10.11 16.19
CA PHE A 157 10.32 9.33 16.06
C PHE A 157 11.27 9.91 15.00
N ILE A 158 10.73 10.39 13.88
CA ILE A 158 11.52 11.06 12.84
C ILE A 158 12.16 12.35 13.41
N ALA A 159 11.39 13.15 14.15
CA ALA A 159 11.88 14.39 14.76
C ALA A 159 12.87 14.17 15.92
N GLU A 160 12.59 13.18 16.78
CA GLU A 160 13.32 12.92 18.02
C GLU A 160 13.63 11.42 18.20
N PRO A 161 14.51 10.83 17.38
CA PRO A 161 14.74 9.38 17.39
C PRO A 161 15.31 8.84 18.71
N LYS A 162 15.98 9.71 19.49
CA LYS A 162 16.52 9.35 20.82
C LYS A 162 15.42 9.19 21.89
N SER A 163 14.22 9.70 21.63
CA SER A 163 13.07 9.65 22.53
C SER A 163 12.22 8.37 22.35
N VAL A 164 12.75 7.33 21.67
CA VAL A 164 11.97 6.12 21.31
C VAL A 164 11.23 5.47 22.49
N GLY A 165 11.84 5.41 23.67
CA GLY A 165 11.20 4.81 24.85
C GLY A 165 9.94 5.57 25.32
N SER A 166 9.99 6.90 25.35
CA SER A 166 8.84 7.73 25.75
C SER A 166 7.78 7.81 24.65
N ILE A 167 8.19 7.75 23.37
CA ILE A 167 7.30 7.65 22.22
C ILE A 167 6.49 6.36 22.29
N LEU A 168 7.15 5.21 22.48
CA LEU A 168 6.46 3.91 22.61
C LEU A 168 5.50 3.89 23.79
N THR A 169 5.91 4.43 24.94
CA THR A 169 5.03 4.53 26.12
C THR A 169 3.78 5.38 25.84
N THR A 170 3.96 6.49 25.13
CA THR A 170 2.85 7.37 24.73
C THR A 170 1.92 6.70 23.74
N TRP A 171 2.49 6.06 22.71
CA TRP A 171 1.72 5.35 21.69
C TRP A 171 0.86 4.24 22.30
N GLN A 172 1.45 3.40 23.17
CA GLN A 172 0.73 2.34 23.86
C GLN A 172 -0.49 2.88 24.65
N ARG A 173 -0.28 3.92 25.46
CA ARG A 173 -1.35 4.55 26.25
C ARG A 173 -2.49 5.07 25.36
N ASP A 174 -2.15 5.66 24.21
CA ASP A 174 -3.16 6.24 23.32
C ASP A 174 -3.88 5.16 22.49
N ALA A 175 -3.19 4.08 22.11
CA ALA A 175 -3.79 2.90 21.48
C ALA A 175 -4.74 2.15 22.43
N GLU A 176 -4.40 2.00 23.71
CA GLU A 176 -5.25 1.35 24.73
C GLU A 176 -6.63 2.00 24.87
N LYS A 177 -6.73 3.31 24.66
CA LYS A 177 -8.01 4.03 24.69
C LYS A 177 -8.94 3.65 23.54
N ILE A 178 -8.41 3.07 22.47
CA ILE A 178 -9.18 2.63 21.31
C ILE A 178 -9.57 1.16 21.46
N TRP A 179 -8.64 0.33 21.96
CA TRP A 179 -8.90 -1.10 22.18
C TRP A 179 -9.95 -1.38 23.26
N ASN A 180 -10.04 -0.51 24.27
CA ASN A 180 -10.93 -0.70 25.42
C ASN A 180 -12.32 -0.06 25.23
N VAL A 181 -12.72 0.24 23.98
CA VAL A 181 -14.03 0.83 23.62
C VAL A 181 -14.97 -0.23 23.07
#